data_AF-A0A072TV47-F1
#
_entry.id   AF-A0A072TV47-F1
#
_cell.length_a   1.000
_cell.length_b   1.000
_cell.length_c   1.000
_cell.angle_alpha   90.00
_cell.angle_beta   90.00
_cell.angle_gamma   90.00
#
_symmetry.space_group_name_H-M   'P 1'
#
loop_
_entity.id
_entity.type
_entity.pdbx_description
1 polymer ?
#
loop_
_entity_poly.entity_id
_entity_poly.type
_entity_poly.pdbx_seq_one_letter_code
_entity_poly.pdbx_strand_id
1 'polypeptide(L)'
;MSRGVESARHLDGSSLPEKIWIKQQFAIGVNDVTRVLERMKPCAEFERSAQLLPSITSNHKTPSVKLQAVLVASDCSSRWLTKHLQSLASSRSVPLIFVKDNKEGSLRLGELVKLKTAITIGIKVKGNAINKIVEDIIQVDGCRLQPDESNSAGIFDDFQHHDKKGNFVTDII
;
A
#
# COMPACT_ATOMS: atom_id res chain seq x y z
N MET A 1 10.13 48.36 8.86
CA MET A 1 9.33 47.14 9.08
C MET A 1 10.27 45.96 8.94
N SER A 2 10.69 45.38 10.05
CA SER A 2 11.76 44.38 10.08
C SER A 2 11.24 42.98 9.76
N ARG A 3 12.02 42.30 8.92
CA ARG A 3 11.85 40.95 8.38
C ARG A 3 12.05 39.91 9.51
N GLY A 4 10.99 39.20 9.90
CA GLY A 4 11.05 38.12 10.91
C GLY A 4 11.10 36.75 10.25
N VAL A 5 12.29 36.27 9.89
CA VAL A 5 12.51 34.85 9.62
C VAL A 5 12.96 34.21 10.93
N GLU A 6 12.02 33.60 11.63
CA GLU A 6 12.31 32.88 12.86
C GLU A 6 13.06 31.59 12.53
N SER A 7 14.33 31.59 12.91
CA SER A 7 15.25 30.46 12.84
C SER A 7 14.72 29.30 13.69
N ALA A 8 14.21 28.26 13.04
CA ALA A 8 13.88 27.00 13.70
C ALA A 8 15.16 26.18 13.88
N ARG A 9 15.41 25.86 15.14
CA ARG A 9 16.70 25.45 15.71
C ARG A 9 17.15 24.06 15.23
N HIS A 10 18.48 23.97 15.09
CA HIS A 10 19.33 22.79 15.09
C HIS A 10 18.78 21.64 15.98
N LEU A 11 18.56 20.47 15.38
CA LEU A 11 18.45 19.20 16.08
C LEU A 11 19.30 18.17 15.33
N ASP A 12 20.38 17.81 15.99
CA ASP A 12 21.28 16.66 15.84
C ASP A 12 21.67 16.19 14.41
N GLY A 13 22.95 16.36 14.10
CA GLY A 13 23.56 16.31 12.77
C GLY A 13 23.67 14.93 12.09
N SER A 14 22.73 14.02 12.28
CA SER A 14 22.72 12.71 11.60
C SER A 14 21.36 12.28 11.04
N SER A 15 20.27 12.96 11.37
CA SER A 15 18.94 12.62 10.90
C SER A 15 18.35 13.70 9.99
N LEU A 16 17.73 13.29 8.89
CA LEU A 16 17.03 14.21 8.00
C LEU A 16 15.86 14.86 8.76
N PRO A 17 15.53 16.14 8.48
CA PRO A 17 14.32 16.76 8.98
C PRO A 17 13.13 15.81 8.82
N GLU A 18 12.34 15.65 9.86
CA GLU A 18 11.36 14.55 9.98
C GLU A 18 10.40 14.45 8.78
N LYS A 19 9.97 15.58 8.23
CA LYS A 19 9.16 15.64 7.01
C LYS A 19 9.84 14.99 5.79
N ILE A 20 11.16 15.10 5.69
CA ILE A 20 11.98 14.48 4.64
C ILE A 20 12.11 12.98 4.92
N TRP A 21 12.31 12.57 6.17
CA TRP A 21 12.33 11.16 6.56
C TRP A 21 11.02 10.45 6.20
N ILE A 22 9.88 11.03 6.59
CA ILE A 22 8.54 10.49 6.29
C ILE A 22 8.36 10.32 4.77
N LYS A 23 8.72 11.33 3.97
CA LYS A 23 8.61 11.25 2.50
C LYS A 23 9.54 10.22 1.87
N GLN A 24 10.63 9.84 2.54
CA GLN A 24 11.51 8.78 2.04
C GLN A 24 10.93 7.39 2.26
N GLN A 25 10.17 7.20 3.34
CA GLN A 25 9.55 5.90 3.68
C GLN A 25 8.16 5.74 3.06
N PHE A 26 7.43 6.84 2.86
CA PHE A 26 6.03 6.80 2.45
C PHE A 26 5.74 7.60 1.17
N ALA A 27 4.70 7.18 0.44
CA ALA A 27 3.97 7.97 -0.54
C ALA A 27 2.62 8.35 0.09
N ILE A 28 2.29 9.64 0.19
CA ILE A 28 1.16 10.10 1.00
C ILE A 28 0.10 10.72 0.11
N GLY A 29 -1.13 10.24 0.26
CA GLY A 29 -2.27 10.65 -0.55
C GLY A 29 -2.31 9.93 -1.90
N VAL A 30 -3.48 9.99 -2.52
CA VAL A 30 -3.80 9.30 -3.78
C VAL A 30 -2.80 9.68 -4.87
N ASN A 31 -2.52 10.97 -5.02
CA ASN A 31 -1.62 11.48 -6.06
C ASN A 31 -0.22 10.84 -5.97
N ASP A 32 0.39 10.81 -4.79
CA ASP A 32 1.75 10.27 -4.68
C ASP A 32 1.74 8.75 -4.88
N VAL A 33 0.72 8.06 -4.39
CA VAL A 33 0.59 6.60 -4.51
C VAL A 33 0.36 6.17 -5.95
N THR A 34 -0.61 6.77 -6.66
CA THR A 34 -0.86 6.45 -8.08
C THR A 34 0.39 6.75 -8.92
N ARG A 35 1.02 7.90 -8.69
CA ARG A 35 2.22 8.32 -9.41
C ARG A 35 3.42 7.37 -9.19
N VAL A 36 3.47 6.64 -8.08
CA VAL A 36 4.47 5.58 -7.87
C VAL A 36 4.04 4.30 -8.58
N LEU A 37 2.80 3.86 -8.39
CA LEU A 37 2.27 2.63 -9.02
C LEU A 37 2.28 2.69 -10.55
N GLU A 38 2.02 3.85 -11.16
CA GLU A 38 2.06 4.06 -12.60
C GLU A 38 3.48 3.92 -13.18
N ARG A 39 4.50 4.31 -12.40
CA ARG A 39 5.91 4.16 -12.79
C ARG A 39 6.47 2.77 -12.53
N MET A 40 5.77 1.95 -11.75
CA MET A 40 6.11 0.55 -11.56
C MET A 40 5.73 -0.23 -12.82
N LYS A 41 6.60 -1.16 -13.24
CA LYS A 41 6.27 -2.09 -14.33
C LYS A 41 5.05 -2.92 -13.92
N PRO A 42 4.02 -3.06 -14.77
CA PRO A 42 2.96 -4.03 -14.55
C PRO A 42 3.58 -5.42 -14.33
N CYS A 43 3.00 -6.20 -13.42
CA CYS A 43 3.30 -7.62 -13.32
C CYS A 43 2.67 -8.26 -14.56
N ALA A 44 3.49 -8.64 -15.54
CA ALA A 44 3.02 -9.48 -16.63
C ALA A 44 2.69 -10.83 -16.01
N GLU A 45 1.44 -11.29 -16.19
CA GLU A 45 1.02 -12.63 -15.84
C GLU A 45 2.02 -13.64 -16.39
N PHE A 46 2.26 -14.69 -15.60
CA PHE A 46 3.22 -15.74 -15.89
C PHE A 46 2.74 -16.57 -17.11
N GLU A 47 2.90 -16.05 -18.33
CA GLU A 47 2.76 -16.81 -19.56
C GLU A 47 4.11 -16.94 -20.27
N ARG A 48 4.72 -18.08 -19.93
CA ARG A 48 5.53 -18.98 -20.74
C ARG A 48 5.95 -18.50 -22.14
N SER A 49 7.23 -18.77 -22.38
CA SER A 49 7.87 -19.09 -23.67
C SER A 49 8.47 -17.92 -24.45
N ALA A 50 9.80 -17.91 -24.40
CA ALA A 50 10.75 -17.46 -25.42
C ALA A 50 10.18 -16.64 -26.58
N GLN A 51 10.41 -15.33 -26.54
CA GLN A 51 10.88 -14.58 -27.70
C GLN A 51 11.57 -13.29 -27.21
N LEU A 52 12.89 -13.31 -27.31
CA LEU A 52 13.77 -12.14 -27.26
C LEU A 52 13.31 -11.15 -28.34
N LEU A 53 12.64 -10.07 -27.95
CA LEU A 53 12.63 -8.86 -28.75
C LEU A 53 13.54 -7.83 -28.07
N PRO A 54 14.55 -7.26 -28.76
CA PRO A 54 15.38 -6.21 -28.20
C PRO A 54 14.52 -4.97 -27.99
N SER A 55 14.04 -4.77 -26.76
CA SER A 55 13.41 -3.51 -26.38
C SER A 55 14.49 -2.44 -26.46
N ILE A 56 14.32 -1.49 -27.39
CA ILE A 56 15.18 -0.32 -27.54
C ILE A 56 15.14 0.44 -26.21
N THR A 57 16.14 0.21 -25.34
CA THR A 57 16.18 0.80 -24.01
C THR A 57 16.70 2.22 -24.11
N SER A 58 15.81 3.21 -23.95
CA SER A 58 16.25 4.56 -23.60
C SER A 58 16.84 4.50 -22.18
N ASN A 59 18.12 4.82 -22.04
CA ASN A 59 18.90 4.75 -20.80
C ASN A 59 18.53 5.85 -19.77
N HIS A 60 17.26 6.22 -19.67
CA HIS A 60 16.80 7.02 -18.56
C HIS A 60 16.52 6.09 -17.38
N LYS A 61 17.57 5.82 -16.58
CA LYS A 61 17.48 5.13 -15.29
C LYS A 61 16.66 6.00 -14.32
N THR A 62 15.36 6.04 -14.52
CA THR A 62 14.45 6.63 -13.55
C THR A 62 14.57 5.83 -12.26
N PRO A 63 14.68 6.48 -11.09
CA PRO A 63 14.75 5.77 -9.83
C PRO A 63 13.47 4.94 -9.66
N SER A 64 13.61 3.62 -9.68
CA SER A 64 12.49 2.69 -9.53
C SER A 64 12.10 2.62 -8.07
N VAL A 65 11.28 3.57 -7.63
CA VAL A 65 10.61 3.50 -6.34
C VAL A 65 9.50 2.44 -6.46
N LYS A 66 9.51 1.46 -5.55
CA LYS A 66 8.48 0.42 -5.45
C LYS A 66 7.71 0.56 -4.15
N LEU A 67 6.43 0.22 -4.18
CA LEU A 67 5.60 0.09 -2.98
C LEU A 67 5.57 -1.38 -2.55
N GLN A 68 5.68 -1.61 -1.24
CA GLN A 68 5.47 -2.92 -0.61
C GLN A 68 3.99 -3.17 -0.37
N ALA A 69 3.24 -2.14 0.04
CA ALA A 69 1.82 -2.20 0.31
C ALA A 69 1.21 -0.79 0.20
N VAL A 70 -0.11 -0.73 0.03
CA VAL A 70 -0.89 0.50 0.08
C VAL A 70 -1.93 0.39 1.19
N LEU A 71 -1.87 1.30 2.17
CA LEU A 71 -2.89 1.47 3.19
C LEU A 71 -3.95 2.44 2.67
N VAL A 72 -5.23 2.08 2.79
CA VAL A 72 -6.37 2.92 2.40
C VAL A 72 -7.32 3.04 3.57
N ALA A 73 -7.71 4.26 3.92
CA ALA A 73 -8.68 4.47 4.98
C ALA A 73 -10.09 4.02 4.55
N SER A 74 -10.75 3.22 5.37
CA SER A 74 -12.07 2.65 5.08
C SER A 74 -13.22 3.67 5.15
N ASP A 75 -12.98 4.81 5.79
CA ASP A 75 -13.87 5.97 5.85
C ASP A 75 -13.85 6.82 4.56
N CYS A 76 -13.04 6.45 3.56
CA CYS A 76 -13.10 7.05 2.23
C CYS A 76 -14.41 6.71 1.51
N SER A 77 -15.24 7.73 1.25
CA SER A 77 -16.56 7.56 0.62
C SER A 77 -16.52 7.34 -0.90
N SER A 78 -15.38 7.59 -1.56
CA SER A 78 -15.28 7.49 -3.03
C SER A 78 -15.01 6.06 -3.49
N ARG A 79 -16.07 5.36 -3.90
CA ARG A 79 -15.98 4.01 -4.49
C ARG A 79 -15.15 3.95 -5.76
N TRP A 80 -15.11 5.03 -6.55
CA TRP A 80 -14.34 5.06 -7.78
C TRP A 80 -12.84 5.08 -7.50
N LEU A 81 -12.42 5.90 -6.53
CA LEU A 81 -11.02 6.02 -6.11
C LEU A 81 -10.49 4.70 -5.58
N THR A 82 -11.25 4.03 -4.71
CA THR A 82 -10.83 2.75 -4.13
C THR A 82 -10.72 1.66 -5.18
N LYS A 83 -11.69 1.56 -6.11
CA LYS A 83 -11.63 0.64 -7.25
C LYS A 83 -10.44 0.92 -8.18
N HIS A 84 -10.19 2.20 -8.48
CA HIS A 84 -9.07 2.58 -9.34
C HIS A 84 -7.73 2.24 -8.68
N LEU A 85 -7.55 2.59 -7.41
CA LEU A 85 -6.36 2.24 -6.64
C LEU A 85 -6.16 0.73 -6.56
N GLN A 86 -7.23 -0.03 -6.31
CA GLN A 86 -7.18 -1.48 -6.25
C GLN A 86 -6.75 -2.10 -7.58
N SER A 87 -7.34 -1.66 -8.69
CA SER A 87 -6.96 -2.10 -10.04
C SER A 87 -5.48 -1.81 -10.32
N LEU A 88 -5.05 -0.58 -10.02
CA LEU A 88 -3.69 -0.15 -10.25
C LEU A 88 -2.69 -0.94 -9.36
N ALA A 89 -2.98 -1.13 -8.08
CA ALA A 89 -2.11 -1.87 -7.15
C ALA A 89 -2.02 -3.36 -7.50
N SER A 90 -3.16 -3.99 -7.80
CA SER A 90 -3.24 -5.42 -8.15
C SER A 90 -2.43 -5.73 -9.41
N SER A 91 -2.49 -4.87 -10.42
CA SER A 91 -1.70 -5.02 -11.65
C SER A 91 -0.18 -4.95 -11.42
N ARG A 92 0.28 -4.50 -10.25
CA ARG A 92 1.70 -4.47 -9.87
C ARG A 92 2.04 -5.42 -8.73
N SER A 93 1.12 -6.32 -8.37
CA SER A 93 1.24 -7.23 -7.23
C SER A 93 1.54 -6.51 -5.91
N VAL A 94 0.94 -5.33 -5.74
CA VAL A 94 1.04 -4.56 -4.48
C VAL A 94 -0.26 -4.77 -3.69
N PRO A 95 -0.20 -5.35 -2.49
CA PRO A 95 -1.39 -5.53 -1.65
C PRO A 95 -1.97 -4.19 -1.21
N LEU A 96 -3.28 -4.13 -1.19
CA LEU A 96 -4.05 -2.99 -0.70
C LEU A 96 -4.75 -3.39 0.61
N ILE A 97 -4.44 -2.68 1.69
CA ILE A 97 -4.90 -2.97 3.06
C ILE A 97 -5.84 -1.84 3.49
N PHE A 98 -7.04 -2.20 3.89
CA PHE A 98 -8.03 -1.24 4.37
C PHE A 98 -7.86 -1.01 5.88
N VAL A 99 -7.71 0.25 6.27
CA VAL A 99 -7.57 0.66 7.68
C VAL A 99 -8.92 1.13 8.19
N LYS A 100 -9.46 0.36 9.13
CA LYS A 100 -10.74 0.62 9.79
C LYS A 100 -10.48 0.94 11.25
N ASP A 101 -10.80 2.15 11.67
CA ASP A 101 -10.83 2.54 13.07
C ASP A 101 -12.09 3.37 13.29
N ASN A 102 -13.21 2.75 13.69
CA ASN A 102 -14.42 3.48 14.09
C ASN A 102 -14.89 4.64 13.16
N LYS A 103 -14.67 4.51 11.84
CA LYS A 103 -14.87 5.56 10.78
C LYS A 103 -13.89 6.74 10.78
N GLU A 104 -12.77 6.60 11.47
CA GLU A 104 -11.71 7.58 11.68
C GLU A 104 -10.35 7.03 11.19
N GLY A 105 -10.39 6.06 10.27
CA GLY A 105 -9.19 5.45 9.68
C GLY A 105 -8.29 6.50 9.00
N SER A 106 -8.89 7.54 8.42
CA SER A 106 -8.13 8.60 7.75
C SER A 106 -7.36 9.49 8.73
N LEU A 107 -7.87 9.69 9.95
CA LEU A 107 -7.13 10.36 11.02
C LEU A 107 -5.96 9.51 11.49
N ARG A 108 -6.16 8.20 11.71
CA ARG A 108 -5.07 7.29 12.13
C ARG A 108 -3.94 7.24 11.12
N LEU A 109 -4.28 7.20 9.83
CA LEU A 109 -3.28 7.33 8.78
C LEU A 109 -2.61 8.71 8.82
N GLY A 110 -3.36 9.78 9.06
CA GLY A 110 -2.82 11.14 9.22
C GLY A 110 -1.77 11.24 10.33
N GLU A 111 -2.11 10.75 11.52
CA GLU A 111 -1.25 10.74 12.71
C GLU A 111 0.09 10.02 12.44
N LEU A 112 0.04 8.87 11.75
CA LEU A 112 1.23 8.10 11.37
C LEU A 112 2.26 8.91 10.58
N VAL A 113 1.79 9.88 9.78
CA VAL A 113 2.63 10.74 8.92
C VAL A 113 2.62 12.20 9.35
N LYS A 114 2.18 12.49 10.58
CA LYS A 114 2.11 13.84 11.16
C LYS A 114 1.31 14.84 10.33
N LEU A 115 0.18 14.38 9.79
CA LEU A 115 -0.82 15.18 9.10
C LEU A 115 -2.15 15.11 9.84
N LYS A 116 -3.06 16.06 9.56
CA LYS A 116 -4.41 16.03 10.15
C LYS A 116 -5.19 14.79 9.71
N THR A 117 -5.06 14.41 8.44
CA THR A 117 -5.74 13.26 7.84
C THR A 117 -4.93 12.75 6.66
N ALA A 118 -5.02 11.46 6.35
CA ALA A 118 -4.56 10.87 5.11
C ALA A 118 -5.53 9.77 4.64
N ILE A 119 -5.92 9.79 3.38
CA ILE A 119 -6.82 8.76 2.82
C ILE A 119 -6.04 7.52 2.35
N THR A 120 -4.79 7.72 1.93
CA THR A 120 -3.97 6.66 1.34
C THR A 120 -2.51 6.84 1.72
N ILE A 121 -1.83 5.76 2.09
CA ILE A 121 -0.39 5.74 2.34
C ILE A 121 0.23 4.54 1.62
N GLY A 122 1.14 4.79 0.69
CA GLY A 122 1.99 3.77 0.10
C GLY A 122 3.27 3.59 0.92
N ILE A 123 3.57 2.37 1.34
CA ILE A 123 4.81 2.03 2.04
C ILE A 123 5.88 1.71 1.00
N LYS A 124 6.98 2.46 0.97
CA LYS A 124 8.07 2.24 0.01
C LYS A 124 8.96 1.09 0.45
N VAL A 125 9.44 0.30 -0.50
CA VAL A 125 10.44 -0.75 -0.25
C VAL A 125 11.79 -0.11 0.05
N LYS A 126 12.26 -0.25 1.29
CA LYS A 126 13.55 0.29 1.76
C LYS A 126 14.39 -0.71 2.56
N GLY A 127 13.84 -1.87 2.91
CA GLY A 127 14.52 -2.89 3.73
C GLY A 127 14.68 -2.48 5.19
N ASN A 128 13.84 -1.57 5.68
CA ASN A 128 13.90 -1.07 7.06
C ASN A 128 12.98 -1.87 8.00
N ALA A 129 12.92 -1.48 9.28
CA ALA A 129 12.05 -2.12 10.27
C ALA A 129 10.55 -2.04 9.92
N ILE A 130 10.10 -0.96 9.29
CA ILE A 130 8.71 -0.81 8.81
C ILE A 130 8.41 -1.91 7.79
N ASN A 131 9.32 -2.14 6.84
CA ASN A 131 9.11 -3.16 5.83
C ASN A 131 9.03 -4.57 6.42
N LYS A 132 9.79 -4.87 7.49
CA LYS A 132 9.72 -6.17 8.19
C LYS A 132 8.37 -6.37 8.87
N ILE A 133 7.91 -5.36 9.63
CA ILE A 133 6.60 -5.41 10.31
C ILE A 133 5.47 -5.61 9.27
N VAL A 134 5.55 -4.89 8.15
CA VAL A 134 4.55 -5.00 7.08
C VAL A 134 4.60 -6.37 6.40
N GLU A 135 5.79 -6.93 6.22
CA GLU A 135 5.97 -8.28 5.71
C GLU A 135 5.33 -9.33 6.63
N ASP A 136 5.53 -9.21 7.95
CA ASP A 136 4.90 -10.09 8.93
C ASP A 136 3.36 -10.00 8.87
N ILE A 137 2.81 -8.79 8.76
CA ILE A 137 1.35 -8.59 8.63
C ILE A 137 0.81 -9.25 7.35
N ILE A 138 1.50 -9.06 6.23
CA ILE A 138 1.08 -9.65 4.94
C ILE A 138 1.19 -11.19 4.97
N GLN A 139 2.21 -11.74 5.63
CA GLN A 139 2.40 -13.19 5.75
C GLN A 139 1.40 -13.85 6.69
N VAL A 140 1.05 -13.21 7.81
CA VAL A 140 0.02 -13.71 8.75
C VAL A 140 -1.33 -13.89 8.07
N ASP A 141 -1.69 -12.99 7.15
CA ASP A 141 -2.93 -13.12 6.36
C ASP A 141 -2.84 -14.25 5.30
N GLY A 142 -1.64 -14.54 4.78
CA GLY A 142 -1.41 -15.68 3.88
C GLY A 142 -1.48 -17.05 4.57
N CYS A 143 -1.09 -17.14 5.84
CA CYS A 143 -1.10 -18.39 6.61
C CYS A 143 -2.48 -18.78 7.17
N ARG A 144 -3.45 -17.84 7.23
CA ARG A 144 -4.83 -18.13 7.67
C ARG A 144 -5.69 -18.87 6.63
N LEU A 145 -5.09 -19.32 5.52
CA LEU A 145 -5.74 -20.08 4.44
C LEU A 145 -5.24 -21.53 4.32
N GLN A 146 -4.96 -22.22 5.42
CA GLN A 146 -4.98 -23.67 5.39
C GLN A 146 -6.31 -24.17 5.97
N PRO A 147 -7.20 -24.77 5.15
CA PRO A 147 -8.29 -25.56 5.70
C PRO A 147 -7.68 -26.84 6.26
N ASP A 148 -7.76 -27.02 7.58
CA ASP A 148 -7.59 -28.31 8.21
C ASP A 148 -8.65 -29.26 7.62
N GLU A 149 -8.21 -30.21 6.80
CA GLU A 149 -9.04 -31.32 6.35
C GLU A 149 -9.32 -32.24 7.55
N SER A 150 -10.55 -32.23 8.06
CA SER A 150 -11.15 -33.37 8.79
C SER A 150 -12.66 -33.32 8.76
N ASN A 151 -13.23 -34.31 8.07
CA ASN A 151 -14.65 -34.60 7.85
C ASN A 151 -15.52 -34.68 9.13
N SER A 152 -16.74 -34.13 9.07
CA SER A 152 -17.98 -34.90 9.28
C SER A 152 -19.23 -34.08 8.90
N ALA A 153 -20.19 -34.76 8.28
CA ALA A 153 -21.34 -34.21 7.57
C ALA A 153 -22.49 -33.76 8.50
N GLY A 154 -23.26 -32.75 8.04
CA GLY A 154 -24.54 -32.39 8.65
C GLY A 154 -25.15 -31.05 8.18
N ILE A 155 -25.65 -31.04 6.94
CA ILE A 155 -26.85 -30.33 6.41
C ILE A 155 -27.37 -29.10 7.20
N PHE A 156 -27.30 -27.90 6.61
CA PHE A 156 -28.46 -27.00 6.42
C PHE A 156 -28.16 -25.98 5.30
N ASP A 157 -29.18 -25.74 4.48
CA ASP A 157 -29.15 -25.12 3.16
C ASP A 157 -28.76 -23.62 3.09
N ASP A 158 -27.95 -23.35 2.06
CA ASP A 158 -28.12 -22.33 1.02
C ASP A 158 -28.27 -20.84 1.39
N PHE A 159 -27.18 -20.08 1.22
CA PHE A 159 -27.16 -18.81 0.49
C PHE A 159 -25.74 -18.61 -0.07
N GLN A 160 -25.41 -19.33 -1.14
CA GLN A 160 -24.25 -19.00 -1.97
C GLN A 160 -24.52 -17.70 -2.73
N HIS A 161 -23.74 -16.66 -2.46
CA HIS A 161 -23.40 -15.69 -3.49
C HIS A 161 -21.87 -15.63 -3.63
N HIS A 162 -21.37 -16.41 -4.59
CA HIS A 162 -20.02 -16.27 -5.11
C HIS A 162 -19.91 -14.91 -5.83
N ASP A 163 -18.97 -14.05 -5.38
CA ASP A 163 -18.39 -13.07 -6.27
C ASP A 163 -17.04 -13.61 -6.77
N LYS A 164 -16.96 -13.83 -8.09
CA LYS A 164 -15.76 -14.28 -8.79
C LYS A 164 -14.81 -13.11 -8.94
N LYS A 165 -14.02 -12.82 -7.90
CA LYS A 165 -12.78 -12.02 -7.97
C LYS A 165 -12.02 -12.21 -6.66
N GLY A 166 -10.91 -12.95 -6.71
CA GLY A 166 -10.05 -13.21 -5.55
C GLY A 166 -9.51 -11.91 -4.95
N ASN A 167 -10.21 -11.37 -3.96
CA ASN A 167 -9.83 -10.16 -3.27
C ASN A 167 -9.89 -10.40 -1.76
N PHE A 168 -8.75 -10.24 -1.09
CA PHE A 168 -8.64 -10.32 0.35
C PHE A 168 -9.06 -8.98 0.97
N VAL A 169 -10.01 -9.03 1.89
CA VAL A 169 -10.45 -7.88 2.70
C VAL A 169 -10.22 -8.28 4.16
N THR A 170 -9.25 -7.66 4.81
CA THR A 170 -8.99 -7.90 6.25
C THR A 170 -9.47 -6.70 7.06
N ASP A 171 -10.35 -6.96 8.04
CA ASP A 171 -10.70 -6.01 9.10
C ASP A 171 -9.64 -6.13 10.20
N ILE A 172 -8.90 -5.05 10.49
CA ILE A 172 -8.05 -4.96 11.68
C ILE A 172 -8.90 -4.31 12.78
N ILE A 173 -9.03 -5.01 13.92
CA ILE A 173 -9.74 -4.58 15.14
C ILE A 173 -8.83 -3.68 15.97
#